data_AF-A0A9X1RUW1-F1
#
_entry.id   AF-A0A9X1RUW1-F1
#
_cell.length_a   1.000
_cell.length_b   1.000
_cell.length_c   1.000
_cell.angle_alpha   90.00
_cell.angle_beta   90.00
_cell.angle_gamma   90.00
#
_symmetry.space_group_name_H-M   'P 1'
#
loop_
_entity.id
_entity.type
_entity.pdbx_description
1 polymer ?
#
loop_
_entity_poly.entity_id
_entity_poly.type
_entity_poly.pdbx_seq_one_letter_code
_entity_poly.pdbx_strand_id
1 'polypeptide(L)'
;MQKIFPKTVAGRAVALLRMRSMHARRIGAGVVMSMVARAACAGGGLAAGTQAANTFTTWFYSFCGICAGSYLLWTGIQCWTNKADWIHDFGGGIAKVAGVGSALVLAGWAFGLFG
;
A
#
# COMPACT_ATOMS: atom_id res chain seq x y z
N MET A 1 21.70 68.58 5.94
CA MET A 1 22.52 67.50 6.54
C MET A 1 21.72 66.19 6.53
N GLN A 2 21.96 65.32 5.56
CA GLN A 2 21.20 64.07 5.36
C GLN A 2 22.01 62.91 5.94
N LYS A 3 21.50 62.26 7.00
CA LYS A 3 22.18 61.14 7.68
C LYS A 3 22.02 59.87 6.85
N ILE A 4 23.12 59.40 6.26
CA ILE A 4 23.22 58.13 5.54
C ILE A 4 23.31 57.01 6.58
N PHE A 5 22.18 56.35 6.87
CA PHE A 5 22.16 55.18 7.75
C PHE A 5 22.83 53.97 7.08
N PRO A 6 23.66 53.19 7.80
CA PRO A 6 24.46 52.11 7.23
C PRO A 6 23.63 50.84 7.00
N LYS A 7 23.26 50.57 5.75
CA LYS A 7 22.51 49.37 5.31
C LYS A 7 23.33 48.05 5.37
N THR A 8 24.60 48.09 5.75
CA THR A 8 25.55 46.97 5.61
C THR A 8 25.61 46.01 6.81
N VAL A 9 25.31 46.47 8.03
CA VAL A 9 25.43 45.63 9.24
C VAL A 9 24.19 44.74 9.43
N ALA A 10 22.99 45.28 9.17
CA ALA A 10 21.73 44.55 9.30
C ALA A 10 21.64 43.34 8.33
N GLY A 11 22.16 43.48 7.10
CA GLY A 11 22.14 42.40 6.11
C GLY A 11 22.98 41.18 6.49
N ARG A 12 24.12 41.38 7.16
CA ARG A 12 25.00 40.28 7.60
C ARG A 12 24.39 39.51 8.78
N ALA A 13 23.75 40.21 9.73
CA ALA A 13 23.06 39.58 10.85
C ALA A 13 21.86 38.73 10.39
N VAL A 14 21.08 39.25 9.44
CA VAL A 14 19.94 38.51 8.84
C VAL A 14 20.42 37.29 8.04
N ALA A 15 21.54 37.39 7.32
CA ALA A 15 22.11 36.26 6.60
C ALA A 15 22.58 35.13 7.53
N LEU A 16 23.21 35.47 8.67
CA LEU A 16 23.66 34.49 9.67
C LEU A 16 22.50 33.80 10.39
N LEU A 17 21.41 34.53 10.69
CA LEU A 17 20.20 33.96 11.27
C LEU A 17 19.50 32.98 10.31
N ARG A 18 19.47 33.31 9.00
CA ARG A 18 18.91 32.43 7.96
C ARG A 18 19.77 31.18 7.75
N MET A 19 21.09 31.30 7.84
CA MET A 19 21.97 30.12 7.83
C MET A 19 21.75 29.24 9.06
N ARG A 20 21.67 29.81 10.27
CA ARG A 20 21.42 29.01 11.49
C ARG A 20 20.07 28.29 11.45
N SER A 21 19.02 28.93 10.93
CA SER A 21 17.72 28.27 10.77
C SER A 21 17.74 27.15 9.72
N MET A 22 18.51 27.29 8.64
CA MET A 22 18.72 26.22 7.66
C MET A 22 19.51 25.04 8.23
N HIS A 23 20.55 25.29 9.03
CA HIS A 23 21.33 24.24 9.68
C HIS A 23 20.51 23.54 10.77
N ALA A 24 19.74 24.28 11.57
CA ALA A 24 18.82 23.71 12.56
C ALA A 24 17.73 22.84 11.91
N ARG A 25 17.18 23.26 10.76
CA ARG A 25 16.20 22.47 10.00
C ARG A 25 16.82 21.20 9.40
N ARG A 26 18.06 21.27 8.90
CA ARG A 26 18.79 20.10 8.38
C ARG A 26 19.14 19.11 9.47
N ILE A 27 19.60 19.58 10.63
CA ILE A 27 19.89 18.73 11.80
C ILE A 27 18.61 18.11 12.33
N GLY A 28 17.53 18.88 12.45
CA GLY A 28 16.22 18.37 12.86
C GLY A 28 15.71 17.28 11.90
N ALA A 29 15.77 17.51 10.59
CA ALA A 29 15.41 16.51 9.59
C ALA A 29 16.28 15.24 9.68
N GLY A 30 17.60 15.39 9.86
CA GLY A 30 18.52 14.25 10.03
C GLY A 30 18.23 13.41 11.28
N VAL A 31 17.91 14.06 12.41
CA VAL A 31 17.53 13.38 13.65
C VAL A 31 16.19 12.65 13.49
N VAL A 32 15.19 13.28 12.88
CA VAL A 32 13.89 12.63 12.60
C VAL A 32 14.08 11.43 11.68
N MET A 33 14.85 11.56 10.59
CA MET A 33 15.11 10.44 9.68
C MET A 33 15.87 9.30 10.36
N SER A 34 16.80 9.61 11.27
CA SER A 34 17.54 8.60 12.05
C SER A 34 16.65 7.88 13.06
N MET A 35 15.67 8.58 13.65
CA MET A 35 14.68 7.99 14.55
C MET A 35 13.67 7.12 13.81
N VAL A 36 13.23 7.54 12.61
CA VAL A 36 12.38 6.72 11.72
C VAL A 36 13.13 5.47 11.24
N ALA A 37 14.41 5.60 10.90
CA ALA A 37 15.26 4.46 10.53
C ALA A 37 15.45 3.49 11.71
N ARG A 38 15.60 4.00 12.95
CA ARG A 38 15.66 3.15 14.15
C ARG A 38 14.33 2.45 14.45
N ALA A 39 13.18 3.11 14.22
CA ALA A 39 11.87 2.48 14.34
C ALA A 39 11.66 1.37 13.30
N ALA A 40 12.16 1.57 12.07
CA ALA A 40 12.17 0.54 11.03
C ALA A 40 13.14 -0.62 11.35
N CYS A 41 14.26 -0.35 12.04
CA CYS A 41 15.29 -1.35 12.34
C CYS A 41 15.02 -2.14 13.64
N ALA A 42 14.32 -1.56 14.62
CA ALA A 42 14.02 -2.20 15.90
C ALA A 42 12.88 -3.25 15.85
N GLY A 43 12.08 -3.25 14.78
CA GLY A 43 11.00 -4.21 14.56
C GLY A 43 11.12 -5.03 13.28
N GLY A 44 12.30 -5.01 12.63
CA GLY A 44 12.49 -5.63 11.32
C GLY A 44 11.40 -5.17 10.36
N GLY A 45 11.38 -3.90 9.95
CA GLY A 45 10.30 -3.31 9.15
C GLY A 45 9.96 -4.08 7.87
N LEU A 46 10.94 -4.83 7.33
CA LEU A 46 10.69 -5.82 6.29
C LEU A 46 9.84 -7.00 6.77
N ALA A 47 10.19 -7.63 7.89
CA ALA A 47 9.43 -8.73 8.47
C ALA A 47 8.01 -8.31 8.91
N ALA A 48 7.88 -7.15 9.55
CA ALA A 48 6.56 -6.59 9.91
C ALA A 48 5.73 -6.24 8.67
N GLY A 49 6.37 -5.67 7.64
CA GLY A 49 5.73 -5.37 6.35
C GLY A 49 5.30 -6.64 5.60
N THR A 50 6.15 -7.66 5.55
CA THR A 50 5.84 -8.97 4.96
C THR A 50 4.69 -9.65 5.68
N GLN A 51 4.66 -9.61 7.02
CA GLN A 51 3.58 -10.19 7.80
C GLN A 51 2.25 -9.46 7.58
N ALA A 52 2.25 -8.13 7.52
CA ALA A 52 1.06 -7.34 7.20
C ALA A 52 0.53 -7.64 5.79
N ALA A 53 1.42 -7.73 4.80
CA ALA A 53 1.06 -8.09 3.43
C ALA A 53 0.42 -9.48 3.36
N ASN A 54 1.04 -10.49 3.99
CA ASN A 54 0.50 -11.85 4.02
C ASN A 54 -0.88 -11.92 4.70
N THR A 55 -1.07 -11.15 5.77
CA THR A 55 -2.35 -11.08 6.47
C THR A 55 -3.44 -10.47 5.58
N PHE A 56 -3.12 -9.38 4.89
CA PHE A 56 -4.03 -8.75 3.93
C PHE A 56 -4.39 -9.69 2.78
N THR A 57 -3.38 -10.34 2.19
CA THR A 57 -3.57 -11.33 1.12
C THR A 57 -4.51 -12.46 1.56
N THR A 58 -4.34 -12.97 2.79
CA THR A 58 -5.21 -14.01 3.34
C THR A 58 -6.66 -13.54 3.49
N TRP A 59 -6.88 -12.34 4.02
CA TRP A 59 -8.22 -11.75 4.13
C TRP A 59 -8.87 -11.53 2.75
N PHE A 60 -8.09 -11.05 1.79
CA PHE A 60 -8.54 -10.82 0.42
C PHE A 60 -8.96 -12.12 -0.27
N TYR A 61 -8.16 -13.19 -0.15
CA TYR A 61 -8.53 -14.50 -0.67
C TYR A 61 -9.82 -15.03 -0.04
N SER A 62 -9.98 -14.88 1.28
CA SER A 62 -11.22 -15.27 1.96
C SER A 62 -12.41 -14.48 1.43
N PHE A 63 -12.27 -13.17 1.22
CA PHE A 63 -13.33 -12.33 0.69
C PHE A 63 -13.74 -12.74 -0.73
N CYS A 64 -12.76 -12.92 -1.63
CA CYS A 64 -13.02 -13.40 -2.99
C CYS A 64 -13.68 -14.78 -3.02
N GLY A 65 -13.24 -15.70 -2.15
CA GLY A 65 -13.84 -17.03 -2.01
C GLY A 65 -15.30 -16.97 -1.58
N ILE A 66 -15.63 -16.11 -0.61
CA ILE A 66 -17.01 -15.90 -0.16
C ILE A 66 -17.87 -15.34 -1.31
N CYS A 67 -17.41 -14.30 -2.01
CA CYS A 67 -18.15 -13.73 -3.14
C CYS A 67 -18.38 -14.75 -4.26
N ALA A 68 -17.36 -15.54 -4.62
CA ALA A 68 -17.47 -16.59 -5.61
C ALA A 68 -18.47 -17.68 -5.18
N GLY A 69 -18.41 -18.11 -3.92
CA GLY A 69 -19.35 -19.06 -3.33
C GLY A 69 -20.79 -18.54 -3.35
N SER A 70 -21.02 -17.28 -2.98
CA SER A 70 -22.34 -16.65 -3.04
C SER A 70 -22.91 -16.61 -4.46
N TYR A 71 -22.09 -16.29 -5.46
CA TYR A 71 -22.51 -16.29 -6.87
C TYR A 71 -22.90 -17.70 -7.36
N LEU A 72 -22.11 -18.73 -7.03
CA LEU A 72 -22.43 -20.11 -7.39
C LEU A 72 -23.68 -20.61 -6.67
N LEU A 73 -23.86 -20.29 -5.39
CA LEU A 73 -25.08 -20.61 -4.65
C LEU A 73 -26.31 -19.98 -5.31
N TRP A 74 -26.22 -18.71 -5.72
CA TRP A 74 -27.30 -18.01 -6.39
C TRP A 74 -27.69 -18.70 -7.72
N THR A 75 -26.71 -19.00 -8.57
CA THR A 75 -26.95 -19.68 -9.85
C THR A 75 -27.46 -21.11 -9.68
N GLY A 76 -26.98 -21.83 -8.65
CA GLY A 76 -27.49 -23.16 -8.28
C GLY A 76 -28.97 -23.13 -7.85
N ILE A 77 -29.38 -22.12 -7.07
CA ILE A 77 -30.79 -21.93 -6.69
C ILE A 77 -31.66 -21.64 -7.93
N GLN A 78 -31.16 -20.88 -8.90
CA GLN A 78 -31.88 -20.67 -10.17
C GLN A 78 -32.01 -21.95 -10.99
N CYS A 79 -31.00 -22.82 -10.98
CA CYS A 79 -31.08 -24.14 -11.63
C CYS A 79 -32.11 -25.05 -10.95
N TRP A 80 -32.22 -25.03 -9.62
CA TRP A 80 -33.26 -25.78 -8.90
C TRP A 80 -34.69 -25.30 -9.17
N THR A 81 -34.85 -24.03 -9.52
CA THR A 81 -36.16 -23.47 -9.87
C THR A 81 -36.50 -23.58 -11.35
N ASN A 82 -35.73 -24.35 -12.14
CA ASN A 82 -35.84 -24.47 -13.61
C ASN A 82 -35.79 -23.10 -14.33
N LYS A 83 -35.10 -22.11 -13.74
CA LYS A 83 -34.90 -20.78 -14.35
C LYS A 83 -33.57 -20.62 -15.06
N ALA A 84 -32.68 -21.60 -14.91
CA ALA A 84 -31.32 -21.59 -15.46
C ALA A 84 -30.87 -23.03 -15.76
N ASP A 85 -29.91 -23.17 -16.67
CA ASP A 85 -29.38 -24.48 -17.07
C ASP A 85 -28.14 -24.85 -16.26
N TRP A 86 -28.11 -26.10 -15.77
CA TRP A 86 -26.99 -26.64 -14.98
C TRP A 86 -25.65 -26.59 -15.73
N ILE A 87 -25.65 -26.88 -17.03
CA ILE A 87 -24.42 -26.99 -17.82
C ILE A 87 -23.95 -25.62 -18.29
N HIS A 88 -24.87 -24.79 -18.81
CA HIS A 88 -24.52 -23.51 -19.41
C HIS A 88 -24.32 -22.39 -18.37
N ASP A 89 -25.21 -22.27 -17.37
CA ASP A 89 -25.18 -21.15 -16.43
C ASP A 89 -24.37 -21.46 -15.18
N PHE A 90 -24.65 -22.61 -14.52
CA PHE A 90 -23.92 -23.00 -13.31
C PHE A 90 -22.51 -23.53 -13.65
N GLY A 91 -22.41 -24.46 -14.60
CA GLY A 91 -21.13 -24.97 -15.11
C GLY A 91 -20.23 -23.88 -15.69
N GLY A 92 -20.81 -22.98 -16.49
CA GLY A 92 -20.12 -21.78 -16.99
C GLY A 92 -19.68 -20.84 -15.87
N GLY A 93 -20.48 -20.69 -14.82
CA GLY A 93 -20.14 -19.95 -13.60
C GLY A 93 -18.92 -20.52 -12.88
N ILE A 94 -18.84 -21.85 -12.72
CA ILE A 94 -17.68 -22.53 -12.12
C ILE A 94 -16.42 -22.30 -12.95
N ALA A 95 -16.51 -22.43 -14.28
CA ALA A 95 -15.38 -22.19 -15.17
C ALA A 95 -14.85 -20.75 -15.05
N LYS A 96 -15.74 -19.77 -14.95
CA LYS A 96 -15.37 -18.35 -14.72
C LYS A 96 -14.67 -18.16 -13.37
N VAL A 97 -15.22 -18.71 -12.29
CA VAL A 97 -14.61 -18.64 -10.96
C VAL A 97 -13.23 -19.30 -10.94
N ALA A 98 -13.09 -20.47 -11.57
CA ALA A 98 -11.81 -21.16 -11.68
C ALA A 98 -10.78 -20.37 -12.50
N GLY A 99 -11.19 -19.73 -13.60
CA GLY A 99 -10.34 -18.87 -14.42
C GLY A 99 -9.86 -17.61 -13.69
N VAL A 100 -10.74 -16.97 -12.91
CA VAL A 100 -10.35 -15.81 -12.10
C VAL A 100 -9.48 -16.23 -10.91
N GLY A 101 -9.78 -17.37 -10.27
CA GLY A 101 -8.98 -17.92 -9.18
C GLY A 101 -7.56 -18.30 -9.62
N SER A 102 -7.40 -18.86 -10.82
CA SER A 102 -6.07 -19.21 -11.35
C SER A 102 -5.22 -17.98 -11.69
N ALA A 103 -5.83 -16.88 -12.13
CA ALA A 103 -5.12 -15.62 -12.37
C ALA A 103 -4.47 -15.07 -11.09
N LEU A 104 -5.10 -15.23 -9.93
CA LEU A 104 -4.53 -14.83 -8.63
C LEU A 104 -3.29 -15.67 -8.26
N VAL A 105 -3.35 -16.98 -8.49
CA VAL A 105 -2.22 -17.89 -8.26
C VAL A 105 -1.06 -17.58 -9.20
N LEU A 106 -1.34 -17.33 -10.48
CA LEU A 106 -0.33 -16.95 -11.48
C LEU A 106 0.30 -15.60 -11.17
N ALA A 107 -0.48 -14.61 -10.71
CA ALA A 107 0.06 -13.34 -10.25
C ALA A 107 1.00 -13.53 -9.05
N GLY A 108 0.61 -14.35 -8.06
CA GLY A 108 1.46 -14.69 -6.93
C GLY A 108 2.80 -15.32 -7.34
N TRP A 109 2.78 -16.24 -8.30
CA TRP A 109 4.00 -16.80 -8.88
C TRP A 109 4.83 -15.75 -9.63
N ALA A 110 4.20 -14.91 -10.46
CA ALA A 110 4.89 -13.88 -11.25
C ALA A 110 5.59 -12.83 -10.38
N PHE A 111 4.98 -12.41 -9.28
CA PHE A 111 5.62 -11.50 -8.33
C PHE A 111 6.82 -12.15 -7.59
N GLY A 112 6.79 -13.47 -7.41
CA GLY A 112 7.91 -14.23 -6.86
C GLY A 112 9.14 -14.29 -7.75
N LEU A 113 9.02 -14.04 -9.06
CA LEU A 113 10.17 -14.00 -9.99
C LEU A 113 11.03 -12.74 -9.86
N PHE A 114 10.48 -11.68 -9.26
CA PHE A 114 11.18 -10.39 -9.10
C PHE A 114 11.64 -10.15 -7.64
N GLY A 115 11.49 -11.16 -6.77
CA GLY A 115 11.89 -11.14 -5.36
C GLY A 115 13.27 -11.75 -5.12
#